data_AF-A0A081RQL4-F1
#
_entry.id   AF-A0A081RQL4-F1
#
_cell.length_a   1.000
_cell.length_b   1.000
_cell.length_c   1.000
_cell.angle_alpha   90.00
_cell.angle_beta   90.00
_cell.angle_gamma   90.00
#
_symmetry.space_group_name_H-M   'P 1'
#
loop_
_entity.id
_entity.type
_entity.pdbx_description
1 polymer ?
#
loop_
_entity_poly.entity_id
_entity_poly.type
_entity_poly.pdbx_seq_one_letter_code
_entity_poly.pdbx_strand_id
1 'polypeptide(L)'
;MTINVEALINSLGRTYQEIFDKGLIPYKTKPTGYPGASFIALNIAKEGMHLAFKRDGKILFAVELFLLDQKRPLYQFPNELPSPLKPLMTREWVHEQFGKPEKALPPRKFLKKDVGWTELYTLLDFRIPTSMQVDYDLLEQVKSIAFLPISEVRW
;
A
#
# COMPACT_ATOMS: atom_id res chain seq x y z
N MET A 1 -13.85 10.27 -9.53
CA MET A 1 -13.53 10.90 -8.24
C MET A 1 -12.15 10.41 -7.86
N THR A 2 -11.21 11.31 -7.64
CA THR A 2 -9.81 10.97 -7.38
C THR A 2 -9.59 10.96 -5.88
N ILE A 3 -9.00 9.88 -5.35
CA ILE A 3 -8.59 9.82 -3.95
C ILE A 3 -7.19 10.42 -3.82
N ASN A 4 -7.01 11.31 -2.85
CA ASN A 4 -5.70 11.85 -2.52
C ASN A 4 -4.91 10.80 -1.72
N VAL A 5 -4.04 10.06 -2.43
CA VAL A 5 -3.22 8.99 -1.88
C VAL A 5 -2.24 9.50 -0.82
N GLU A 6 -1.62 10.66 -1.07
CA GLU A 6 -0.67 11.29 -0.14
C GLU A 6 -1.34 11.63 1.20
N ALA A 7 -2.54 12.20 1.16
CA ALA A 7 -3.33 12.53 2.35
C ALA A 7 -3.75 11.27 3.13
N LEU A 8 -3.99 10.15 2.45
CA LEU A 8 -4.27 8.87 3.09
C LEU A 8 -3.04 8.30 3.80
N ILE A 9 -1.87 8.31 3.16
CA ILE A 9 -0.61 7.85 3.79
C ILE A 9 -0.29 8.72 5.01
N ASN A 10 -0.46 10.05 4.90
CA ASN A 10 -0.32 10.97 6.03
C ASN A 10 -1.40 10.81 7.13
N SER A 11 -2.44 10.00 6.86
CA SER A 11 -3.46 9.62 7.84
C SER A 11 -3.18 8.28 8.51
N LEU A 12 -2.05 7.62 8.24
CA LEU A 12 -1.61 6.47 9.04
C LEU A 12 -1.59 6.85 10.53
N GLY A 13 -2.10 5.96 11.38
CA GLY A 13 -2.31 6.20 12.81
C GLY A 13 -3.60 6.96 13.16
N ARG A 14 -4.40 7.39 12.18
CA ARG A 14 -5.71 8.02 12.40
C ARG A 14 -6.85 7.01 12.41
N THR A 15 -7.94 7.36 13.08
CA THR A 15 -9.14 6.53 13.09
C THR A 15 -9.89 6.63 11.76
N TYR A 16 -10.65 5.58 11.42
CA TYR A 16 -11.55 5.60 10.26
C TYR A 16 -12.48 6.83 10.26
N GLN A 17 -13.00 7.23 11.42
CA GLN A 17 -13.93 8.35 11.52
C GLN A 17 -13.24 9.68 11.15
N GLU A 18 -12.04 9.95 11.67
CA GLU A 18 -11.28 11.16 11.29
C GLU A 18 -10.98 11.23 9.79
N ILE A 19 -10.70 10.09 9.17
CA ILE A 19 -10.41 9.99 7.73
C ILE A 19 -11.69 10.23 6.91
N PHE A 20 -12.81 9.65 7.36
CA PHE A 20 -14.11 9.81 6.74
C PHE A 20 -14.64 11.25 6.85
N ASP A 21 -14.52 11.87 8.01
CA ASP A 21 -14.99 13.25 8.27
C ASP A 21 -14.22 14.29 7.44
N LYS A 22 -12.96 14.00 7.12
CA LYS A 22 -12.14 14.80 6.19
C LYS A 22 -12.47 14.57 4.72
N GLY A 23 -13.37 13.65 4.41
CA GLY A 23 -13.75 13.31 3.03
C GLY A 23 -12.67 12.59 2.23
N LEU A 24 -11.65 12.01 2.89
CA LEU A 24 -10.54 11.32 2.20
C LEU A 24 -10.97 9.96 1.63
N ILE A 25 -12.00 9.36 2.21
CA ILE A 25 -12.63 8.13 1.71
C ILE A 25 -14.07 8.46 1.34
N PRO A 26 -14.43 8.46 0.04
CA PRO A 26 -15.78 8.83 -0.39
C PRO A 26 -16.84 7.75 -0.14
N TYR A 27 -16.40 6.57 0.28
CA TYR A 27 -17.23 5.40 0.44
C TYR A 27 -17.92 5.38 1.80
N LYS A 28 -19.26 5.25 1.77
CA LYS A 28 -20.08 4.99 2.97
C LYS A 28 -19.85 3.58 3.54
N THR A 29 -19.23 2.70 2.75
CA THR A 29 -18.89 1.34 3.17
C THR A 29 -17.88 1.40 4.31
N LYS A 30 -18.25 0.82 5.45
CA LYS A 30 -17.36 0.75 6.62
C LYS A 30 -16.35 -0.40 6.43
N PRO A 31 -15.15 -0.32 7.04
CA PRO A 31 -14.21 -1.42 7.04
C PRO A 31 -14.83 -2.65 7.71
N THR A 32 -14.63 -3.83 7.13
CA THR A 32 -15.19 -5.10 7.61
C THR A 32 -14.10 -6.15 7.80
N GLY A 33 -14.39 -7.21 8.56
CA GLY A 33 -13.46 -8.31 8.78
C GLY A 33 -14.11 -9.46 9.53
N TYR A 34 -13.49 -10.64 9.49
CA TYR A 34 -14.02 -11.84 10.12
C TYR A 34 -14.02 -11.74 11.66
N PRO A 35 -15.02 -12.30 12.36
CA PRO A 35 -14.98 -12.44 13.81
C PRO A 35 -13.63 -13.03 14.28
N GLY A 36 -13.03 -12.45 15.32
CA GLY A 36 -11.71 -12.88 15.83
C GLY A 36 -10.46 -12.32 15.12
N ALA A 37 -10.56 -11.75 13.90
CA ALA A 37 -9.39 -11.10 13.28
C ALA A 37 -8.90 -9.87 14.07
N SER A 38 -7.59 -9.63 14.09
CA SER A 38 -6.98 -8.47 14.78
C SER A 38 -7.20 -7.14 14.03
N PHE A 39 -7.56 -7.21 12.74
CA PHE A 39 -7.81 -6.07 11.89
C PHE A 39 -9.14 -6.19 11.13
N ILE A 40 -9.57 -5.06 10.58
CA ILE A 40 -10.65 -4.93 9.61
C ILE A 40 -10.10 -4.18 8.40
N ALA A 41 -10.68 -4.40 7.23
CA ALA A 41 -10.18 -3.82 6.01
C ALA A 41 -11.28 -3.18 5.18
N LEU A 42 -10.90 -2.20 4.39
CA LEU A 42 -11.73 -1.58 3.38
C LEU A 42 -11.05 -1.75 2.03
N ASN A 43 -11.61 -2.63 1.19
CA ASN A 43 -11.13 -2.82 -0.16
C ASN A 43 -11.79 -1.80 -1.09
N ILE A 44 -10.99 -0.91 -1.66
CA ILE A 44 -11.42 0.14 -2.57
C ILE A 44 -10.95 -0.21 -3.98
N ALA A 45 -11.46 -1.34 -4.48
CA ALA A 45 -10.94 -1.99 -5.69
C ALA A 45 -11.07 -1.16 -6.97
N LYS A 46 -12.08 -0.27 -7.07
CA LYS A 46 -12.22 0.63 -8.22
C LYS A 46 -11.09 1.64 -8.30
N GLU A 47 -10.50 1.98 -7.16
CA GLU A 47 -9.42 2.93 -6.99
C GLU A 47 -8.06 2.26 -6.87
N GLY A 48 -8.01 0.92 -6.96
CA GLY A 48 -6.76 0.17 -6.88
C GLY A 48 -6.13 0.17 -5.49
N MET A 49 -6.93 0.32 -4.42
CA MET A 49 -6.37 0.45 -3.07
C MET A 49 -7.02 -0.48 -2.05
N HIS A 50 -6.25 -0.86 -1.05
CA HIS A 50 -6.71 -1.58 0.12
C HIS A 50 -6.24 -0.88 1.40
N LEU A 51 -7.16 -0.62 2.31
CA LEU A 51 -6.89 0.03 3.59
C LEU A 51 -7.09 -0.96 4.72
N ALA A 52 -6.10 -1.12 5.59
CA ALA A 52 -6.21 -1.97 6.77
C ALA A 52 -6.23 -1.13 8.05
N PHE A 53 -7.16 -1.48 8.94
CA PHE A 53 -7.38 -0.80 10.21
C PHE A 53 -7.28 -1.80 11.36
N LYS A 54 -6.63 -1.41 12.45
CA LYS A 54 -6.68 -2.16 13.70
C LYS A 54 -8.13 -2.27 14.13
N ARG A 55 -8.57 -3.45 14.54
CA ARG A 55 -9.97 -3.67 14.92
C ARG A 55 -10.35 -2.80 16.11
N ASP A 56 -9.47 -2.75 17.10
CA ASP A 56 -9.59 -1.85 18.23
C ASP A 56 -9.25 -0.42 17.80
N GLY A 57 -10.12 0.53 18.13
CA GLY A 57 -10.00 1.93 17.72
C GLY A 57 -10.19 2.24 16.23
N LYS A 58 -10.26 1.23 15.34
CA LYS A 58 -10.37 1.42 13.87
C LYS A 58 -9.26 2.32 13.32
N ILE A 59 -8.04 2.09 13.79
CA ILE A 59 -6.87 2.92 13.47
C ILE A 59 -6.24 2.42 12.17
N LEU A 60 -6.12 3.29 11.17
CA LEU A 60 -5.46 2.99 9.90
C LEU A 60 -3.99 2.66 10.16
N PHE A 61 -3.56 1.48 9.75
CA PHE A 61 -2.16 1.06 9.90
C PHE A 61 -1.54 0.57 8.59
N ALA A 62 -2.33 0.35 7.53
CA ALA A 62 -1.80 0.03 6.22
C ALA A 62 -2.57 0.73 5.10
N VAL A 63 -1.83 1.28 4.13
CA VAL A 63 -2.34 1.74 2.85
C VAL A 63 -1.63 0.96 1.75
N GLU A 64 -2.34 0.12 1.04
CA GLU A 64 -1.80 -0.69 -0.06
C GLU A 64 -2.36 -0.20 -1.40
N LEU A 65 -1.47 0.02 -2.36
CA LEU A 65 -1.76 0.44 -3.72
C LEU A 65 -1.43 -0.72 -4.67
N PHE A 66 -2.36 -1.07 -5.55
CA PHE A 66 -2.16 -2.05 -6.61
C PHE A 66 -1.93 -1.31 -7.92
N LEU A 67 -0.68 -1.32 -8.41
CA LEU A 67 -0.31 -0.60 -9.64
C LEU A 67 -0.45 -1.47 -10.88
N LEU A 68 -0.26 -2.78 -10.75
CA LEU A 68 -0.42 -3.74 -11.84
C LEU A 68 -1.40 -4.85 -11.48
N ASP A 69 -2.24 -5.20 -12.44
CA ASP A 69 -3.08 -6.40 -12.39
C ASP A 69 -2.68 -7.36 -13.52
N GLN A 70 -2.02 -8.47 -13.15
CA GLN A 70 -1.58 -9.50 -14.10
C GLN A 70 -2.75 -10.13 -14.88
N LYS A 71 -3.99 -10.06 -14.36
CA LYS A 71 -5.18 -10.55 -15.07
C LYS A 71 -5.80 -9.50 -15.98
N ARG A 72 -5.40 -8.23 -15.86
CA ARG A 72 -5.96 -7.09 -16.60
C ARG A 72 -4.82 -6.22 -17.12
N PRO A 73 -4.21 -6.55 -18.27
CA PRO A 73 -3.05 -5.81 -18.80
C PRO A 73 -3.35 -4.34 -19.16
N LEU A 74 -4.62 -3.99 -19.37
CA LEU A 74 -5.06 -2.61 -19.61
C LEU A 74 -5.39 -1.85 -18.31
N TYR A 75 -5.17 -2.46 -17.15
CA TYR A 75 -5.36 -1.80 -15.87
C TYR A 75 -4.36 -0.66 -15.73
N GLN A 76 -4.88 0.52 -15.38
CA GLN A 76 -4.09 1.69 -15.03
C GLN A 76 -4.55 2.14 -13.65
N PHE A 77 -3.58 2.44 -12.78
CA PHE A 77 -3.87 2.99 -11.47
C PHE A 77 -4.61 4.33 -11.64
N PRO A 78 -5.82 4.49 -11.08
CA PRO A 78 -6.72 5.58 -11.44
C PRO A 78 -6.48 6.88 -10.65
N ASN A 79 -5.60 6.86 -9.65
CA ASN A 79 -5.33 8.01 -8.78
C ASN A 79 -3.92 8.56 -8.99
N GLU A 80 -3.70 9.81 -8.57
CA GLU A 80 -2.38 10.41 -8.55
C GLU A 80 -1.55 9.79 -7.42
N LEU A 81 -0.31 9.42 -7.74
CA LEU A 81 0.65 8.90 -6.77
C LEU A 81 1.42 10.06 -6.13
N PRO A 82 1.79 9.94 -4.84
CA PRO A 82 2.62 10.95 -4.20
C PRO A 82 4.00 10.98 -4.86
N SER A 83 4.55 12.17 -5.03
CA SER A 83 5.94 12.33 -5.50
C SER A 83 6.90 11.58 -4.57
N PRO A 84 7.92 10.85 -5.08
CA PRO A 84 8.35 10.77 -6.49
C PRO A 84 7.71 9.63 -7.29
N LEU A 85 6.74 8.90 -6.74
CA LEU A 85 6.20 7.68 -7.35
C LEU A 85 5.45 7.96 -8.65
N LYS A 86 5.54 7.00 -9.58
CA LYS A 86 4.88 7.04 -10.89
C LYS A 86 4.13 5.73 -11.17
N PRO A 87 3.10 5.70 -12.04
CA PRO A 87 2.26 4.51 -12.21
C PRO A 87 2.99 3.27 -12.74
N LEU A 88 4.02 3.46 -13.58
CA LEU A 88 4.82 2.40 -14.18
C LEU A 88 6.25 2.51 -13.69
N MET A 89 6.65 1.64 -12.77
CA MET A 89 7.98 1.64 -12.15
C MET A 89 8.61 0.26 -12.32
N THR A 90 9.90 0.25 -12.65
CA THR A 90 10.74 -0.95 -12.57
C THR A 90 11.52 -0.91 -11.27
N ARG A 91 12.05 -2.06 -10.88
CA ARG A 91 12.92 -2.18 -9.72
C ARG A 91 14.17 -1.30 -9.81
N GLU A 92 14.79 -1.20 -10.98
CA GLU A 92 15.95 -0.32 -11.18
C GLU A 92 15.58 1.13 -10.91
N TRP A 93 14.44 1.60 -11.41
CA TRP A 93 13.98 2.96 -11.15
C TRP A 93 13.72 3.20 -9.66
N VAL A 94 13.15 2.22 -8.94
CA VAL A 94 12.95 2.33 -7.49
C VAL A 94 14.29 2.49 -6.78
N HIS A 95 15.31 1.72 -7.18
CA HIS A 95 16.66 1.83 -6.61
C HIS A 95 17.33 3.16 -6.94
N GLU A 96 17.11 3.72 -8.13
CA GLU A 96 17.61 5.04 -8.50
C GLU A 96 16.99 6.15 -7.63
N GLN A 97 15.70 6.05 -7.30
CA GLN A 97 15.01 7.07 -6.51
C GLN A 97 15.21 6.93 -5.00
N PHE A 98 15.17 5.70 -4.48
CA PHE A 98 15.15 5.44 -3.03
C PHE A 98 16.45 4.81 -2.51
N GLY A 99 17.40 4.51 -3.39
CA GLY A 99 18.63 3.82 -3.03
C GLY A 99 18.43 2.32 -2.78
N LYS A 100 19.28 1.73 -1.96
CA LYS A 100 19.23 0.29 -1.66
C LYS A 100 18.13 0.00 -0.63
N PRO A 101 17.36 -1.09 -0.79
CA PRO A 101 16.38 -1.49 0.20
C PRO A 101 17.05 -1.92 1.50
N GLU A 102 16.35 -1.69 2.62
CA GLU A 102 16.78 -2.14 3.95
C GLU A 102 16.68 -3.66 4.07
N LYS A 103 15.64 -4.24 3.46
CA LYS A 103 15.45 -5.69 3.36
C LYS A 103 14.94 -6.06 1.98
N ALA A 104 15.39 -7.19 1.46
CA ALA A 104 14.94 -7.73 0.19
C ALA A 104 14.72 -9.24 0.29
N LEU A 105 13.63 -9.72 -0.30
CA LEU A 105 13.36 -11.14 -0.54
C LEU A 105 13.46 -11.40 -2.05
N PRO A 106 14.26 -12.38 -2.48
CA PRO A 106 14.33 -12.76 -3.88
C PRO A 106 13.01 -13.40 -4.36
N PRO A 107 12.82 -13.53 -5.69
CA PRO A 107 11.71 -14.25 -6.26
C PRO A 107 11.60 -15.65 -5.66
N ARG A 108 10.39 -16.01 -5.25
CA ARG A 108 10.14 -17.24 -4.49
C ARG A 108 8.80 -17.84 -4.86
N LYS A 109 8.69 -19.16 -4.71
CA LYS A 109 7.41 -19.85 -4.74
C LYS A 109 6.73 -19.71 -3.39
N PHE A 110 5.57 -19.06 -3.37
CA PHE A 110 4.71 -18.99 -2.20
C PHE A 110 3.44 -19.79 -2.48
N LEU A 111 3.29 -20.93 -1.80
CA LEU A 111 2.26 -21.92 -2.08
C LEU A 111 2.32 -22.36 -3.56
N LYS A 112 1.27 -22.07 -4.35
CA LYS A 112 1.16 -22.39 -5.78
C LYS A 112 1.38 -21.17 -6.68
N LYS A 113 1.92 -20.08 -6.17
CA LYS A 113 2.12 -18.83 -6.92
C LYS A 113 3.60 -18.44 -6.90
N ASP A 114 4.09 -18.04 -8.07
CA ASP A 114 5.38 -17.37 -8.19
C ASP A 114 5.21 -15.91 -7.75
N VAL A 115 6.09 -15.48 -6.84
CA VAL A 115 6.17 -14.12 -6.32
C VAL A 115 7.51 -13.56 -6.78
N GLY A 116 7.52 -12.32 -7.29
CA GLY A 116 8.75 -11.62 -7.64
C GLY A 116 9.52 -11.17 -6.40
N TRP A 117 10.35 -10.14 -6.58
CA TRP A 117 11.04 -9.51 -5.45
C TRP A 117 10.02 -8.89 -4.48
N THR A 118 10.38 -8.85 -3.19
CA THR A 118 9.74 -7.99 -2.20
C THR A 118 10.85 -7.17 -1.56
N GLU A 119 10.71 -5.85 -1.52
CA GLU A 119 11.70 -4.94 -0.94
C GLU A 119 11.08 -4.01 0.08
N LEU A 120 11.85 -3.66 1.10
CA LEU A 120 11.43 -2.77 2.17
C LEU A 120 12.34 -1.54 2.23
N TYR A 121 11.71 -0.38 2.26
CA TYR A 121 12.34 0.93 2.40
C TYR A 121 11.77 1.66 3.62
N THR A 122 12.56 2.55 4.20
CA THR A 122 12.12 3.43 5.29
C THR A 122 12.04 4.87 4.75
N LEU A 123 10.85 5.47 4.85
CA LEU A 123 10.55 6.83 4.41
C LEU A 123 10.40 7.74 5.65
N LEU A 124 11.22 8.78 5.71
CA LEU A 124 11.27 9.72 6.85
C LEU A 124 10.51 11.04 6.58
N ASP A 125 10.10 11.29 5.34
CA ASP A 125 9.47 12.55 4.92
C ASP A 125 7.97 12.64 5.26
N PHE A 126 7.39 11.55 5.77
CA PHE A 126 5.99 11.52 6.19
C PHE A 126 5.82 11.98 7.63
N ARG A 127 4.60 12.38 7.99
CA ARG A 127 4.21 12.78 9.36
C ARG A 127 4.69 11.80 10.43
N ILE A 128 4.66 10.51 10.12
CA ILE A 128 5.18 9.44 10.99
C ILE A 128 6.25 8.66 10.21
N PRO A 129 7.26 8.09 10.90
CA PRO A 129 8.18 7.15 10.28
C PRO A 129 7.40 6.01 9.61
N THR A 130 7.49 5.94 8.29
CA THR A 130 6.66 5.06 7.46
C THR A 130 7.56 4.15 6.66
N SER A 131 7.32 2.85 6.74
CA SER A 131 7.93 1.88 5.85
C SER A 131 7.14 1.76 4.56
N MET A 132 7.87 1.63 3.46
CA MET A 132 7.33 1.36 2.13
C MET A 132 7.79 -0.02 1.69
N GLN A 133 6.85 -0.96 1.63
CA GLN A 133 7.08 -2.27 1.04
C GLN A 133 6.70 -2.24 -0.43
N VAL A 134 7.61 -2.65 -1.31
CA VAL A 134 7.41 -2.72 -2.76
C VAL A 134 7.44 -4.18 -3.18
N ASP A 135 6.35 -4.64 -3.76
CA ASP A 135 6.24 -5.99 -4.31
C ASP A 135 6.31 -5.93 -5.84
N TYR A 136 7.16 -6.78 -6.40
CA TYR A 136 7.42 -6.83 -7.84
C TYR A 136 6.81 -8.08 -8.47
N ASP A 137 6.53 -8.02 -9.77
CA ASP A 137 6.26 -9.21 -10.56
C ASP A 137 7.57 -9.93 -10.98
N LEU A 138 7.45 -10.99 -11.77
CA LEU A 138 8.60 -11.76 -12.27
C LEU A 138 9.42 -11.02 -13.35
N LEU A 139 8.89 -9.90 -13.88
CA LEU A 139 9.55 -9.02 -14.83
C LEU A 139 10.15 -7.80 -14.12
N GLU A 140 10.22 -7.83 -12.78
CA GLU A 140 10.73 -6.76 -11.93
C GLU A 140 9.99 -5.43 -12.08
N GLN A 141 8.71 -5.47 -12.48
CA GLN A 141 7.82 -4.32 -12.47
C GLN A 141 7.10 -4.21 -11.14
N VAL A 142 6.93 -2.98 -10.64
CA VAL A 142 6.24 -2.72 -9.37
C VAL A 142 4.78 -3.10 -9.50
N LYS A 143 4.37 -4.13 -8.77
CA LYS A 143 3.01 -4.65 -8.76
C LYS A 143 2.14 -3.97 -7.71
N SER A 144 2.68 -3.83 -6.50
CA SER A 144 1.99 -3.17 -5.40
C SER A 144 2.95 -2.48 -4.46
N ILE A 145 2.45 -1.46 -3.77
CA ILE A 145 3.19 -0.71 -2.76
C ILE A 145 2.34 -0.65 -1.50
N ALA A 146 2.89 -1.04 -0.36
CA ALA A 146 2.24 -0.92 0.94
C ALA A 146 2.99 0.08 1.83
N PHE A 147 2.26 1.04 2.39
CA PHE A 147 2.74 1.99 3.38
C PHE A 147 2.24 1.60 4.77
N LEU A 148 3.17 1.45 5.70
CA LEU A 148 2.93 0.95 7.06
C LEU A 148 3.76 1.78 8.04
N PRO A 149 3.29 2.05 9.27
CA PRO A 149 4.18 2.50 10.33
C PRO A 149 5.29 1.47 10.56
N ILE A 150 6.52 1.93 10.85
CA ILE A 150 7.68 1.02 11.07
C ILE A 150 7.36 -0.06 12.13
N SER A 151 6.60 0.29 13.16
CA SER A 151 6.20 -0.62 14.24
C SER A 151 5.28 -1.77 13.81
N GLU A 152 4.64 -1.65 12.65
CA GLU A 152 3.67 -2.64 12.13
C GLU A 152 4.31 -3.58 11.09
N VAL A 153 5.53 -3.28 10.64
CA VAL A 153 6.23 -4.11 9.66
C VAL A 153 6.54 -5.47 10.26
N ARG A 154 6.16 -6.53 9.54
CA ARG A 154 6.54 -7.91 9.83
C ARG A 154 7.30 -8.44 8.64
N TRP A 155 8.52 -8.93 8.88
CA TRP A 155 9.41 -9.45 7.86
C TRP A 155 9.89 -10.84 8.24
#